data_AF-A0A3B1IE79-F1
#
_entry.id   AF-A0A3B1IE79-F1
#
_cell.length_a   1.000
_cell.length_b   1.000
_cell.length_c   1.000
_cell.angle_alpha   90.00
_cell.angle_beta   90.00
_cell.angle_gamma   90.00
#
_symmetry.space_group_name_H-M   'P 1'
#
loop_
_entity.id
_entity.type
_entity.pdbx_description
1 polymer ?
#
loop_
_entity_poly.entity_id
_entity_poly.type
_entity_poly.pdbx_seq_one_letter_code
_entity_poly.pdbx_strand_id
1 'polypeptide(L)' 'ALWYTLEIVCTCITFCDALWVKKSKTTKKIVLWLECVQPNCRSKRILAIKRCKHFELGGDKKRKGKVIQF' A
#
# COMPACT_ATOMS: atom_id res chain seq x y z
N ALA A 1 -17.91 -7.81 34.63
CA ALA A 1 -17.46 -6.90 33.55
C ALA A 1 -15.96 -7.01 33.27
N LEU A 2 -15.08 -6.89 34.28
CA LEU A 2 -13.62 -6.98 34.08
C LEU A 2 -13.13 -8.39 33.68
N TRP A 3 -13.82 -9.45 34.12
CA TRP A 3 -13.53 -10.85 33.72
C TRP A 3 -13.80 -11.10 32.23
N TYR A 4 -14.92 -10.58 31.70
CA TYR A 4 -15.25 -10.69 30.27
C TYR A 4 -14.22 -9.97 29.38
N THR A 5 -13.69 -8.82 29.81
CA THR A 5 -12.61 -8.16 29.08
C THR A 5 -11.28 -8.92 29.16
N LEU A 6 -10.99 -9.62 30.26
CA LEU A 6 -9.75 -10.40 30.38
C LEU A 6 -9.78 -11.66 29.52
N GLU A 7 -10.91 -12.39 29.46
CA GLU A 7 -11.06 -13.55 28.57
C GLU A 7 -11.05 -13.16 27.08
N ILE A 8 -11.66 -12.02 26.71
CA ILE A 8 -11.59 -11.50 25.33
C ILE A 8 -10.14 -11.15 24.97
N VAL A 9 -9.38 -10.52 25.87
CA VAL A 9 -7.97 -10.19 25.60
C VAL A 9 -7.09 -11.45 25.58
N CYS A 10 -7.39 -12.46 26.40
CA CYS A 10 -6.58 -13.68 26.50
C CYS A 10 -6.83 -14.64 25.32
N THR A 11 -8.07 -14.78 24.84
CA THR A 11 -8.41 -15.64 23.69
C THR A 11 -7.91 -15.09 22.34
N CYS A 12 -7.76 -13.78 22.20
CA CYS A 12 -7.18 -13.19 20.98
C CYS A 12 -5.65 -13.36 20.89
N ILE A 13 -4.95 -13.67 22.00
CA ILE A 13 -3.48 -13.81 22.02
C ILE A 13 -3.06 -15.27 21.76
N THR A 14 -3.90 -16.26 22.10
CA THR A 14 -3.60 -17.70 21.95
C THR A 14 -4.04 -18.33 20.62
N PHE A 15 -4.64 -17.56 19.70
CA PHE A 15 -4.74 -17.92 18.27
C PHE A 15 -3.65 -17.18 17.46
N CYS A 16 -2.46 -16.99 18.05
CA CYS A 16 -1.35 -16.25 17.45
C CYS A 16 -0.18 -17.19 17.05
N ASP A 17 -0.48 -18.48 16.86
CA ASP A 17 0.43 -19.43 16.23
C ASP A 17 0.24 -19.41 14.70
N ALA A 18 1.30 -19.03 13.99
CA ALA A 18 1.68 -19.64 12.72
C ALA A 18 1.06 -19.21 11.35
N LEU A 19 0.29 -18.12 11.19
CA LEU A 19 -0.05 -17.64 9.82
C LEU A 19 -0.05 -16.11 9.66
N TRP A 20 1.15 -15.51 9.57
CA TRP A 20 1.37 -14.11 9.13
C TRP A 20 0.61 -12.99 9.87
N VAL A 21 0.12 -13.20 11.10
CA VAL A 21 -0.71 -12.21 11.81
C VAL A 21 0.12 -11.29 12.70
N LYS A 22 0.92 -10.41 12.07
CA LYS A 22 1.38 -9.11 12.62
C LYS A 22 2.24 -8.40 11.59
N LYS A 23 1.61 -7.73 10.64
CA LYS A 23 2.28 -6.79 9.73
C LYS A 23 1.64 -5.41 9.85
N SER A 24 2.13 -4.58 10.77
CA SER A 24 1.69 -3.20 10.95
C SER A 24 2.32 -2.22 9.94
N LYS A 25 2.40 -2.61 8.67
CA LYS A 25 2.80 -1.69 7.60
C LYS A 25 1.53 -1.13 6.96
N THR A 26 1.24 0.14 7.23
CA THR A 26 0.06 0.85 6.70
C THR A 26 0.14 1.11 5.20
N THR A 27 1.33 0.97 4.59
CA THR A 27 1.57 1.21 3.16
C THR A 27 2.40 0.11 2.54
N LYS A 28 2.06 -0.26 1.30
CA LYS A 28 2.80 -1.24 0.49
C LYS A 28 3.89 -0.54 -0.30
N LYS A 29 4.96 -1.27 -0.65
CA LYS A 29 5.95 -0.80 -1.62
C LYS A 29 5.35 -0.92 -3.01
N ILE A 30 5.31 0.17 -3.75
CA ILE A 30 4.73 0.20 -5.10
C ILE A 30 5.85 -0.15 -6.08
N VAL A 31 5.57 -1.12 -6.94
CA VAL A 31 6.48 -1.57 -7.99
C VAL A 31 5.80 -1.33 -9.32
N LEU A 32 6.42 -0.52 -10.16
CA LEU A 32 5.97 -0.26 -11.52
C LEU A 32 6.67 -1.17 -12.50
N TRP A 33 5.90 -1.62 -13.48
CA TRP A 33 6.39 -2.41 -14.58
C TRP A 33 6.34 -1.57 -15.84
N LEU A 34 7.51 -1.28 -16.39
CA LEU A 34 7.67 -0.49 -17.60
C LEU A 34 8.00 -1.41 -18.75
N GLU A 35 7.16 -1.42 -19.77
CA GLU A 35 7.43 -2.07 -21.04
C GLU A 35 7.94 -1.06 -22.05
N CYS A 36 8.90 -1.50 -22.87
CA CYS A 36 9.28 -0.73 -24.05
C CYS A 36 8.12 -0.72 -25.06
N VAL A 37 7.78 0.47 -25.56
CA VAL A 37 6.69 0.66 -26.55
C VAL A 37 7.09 0.19 -27.95
N GLN A 38 8.38 -0.03 -28.17
CA GLN A 38 8.91 -0.34 -29.50
C GLN A 38 8.52 -1.79 -29.89
N PRO A 39 7.93 -2.02 -31.07
CA PRO A 39 7.32 -3.30 -31.43
C PRO A 39 8.31 -4.48 -31.46
N ASN A 40 9.59 -4.19 -31.71
CA ASN A 40 10.66 -5.19 -31.75
C ASN A 40 11.37 -5.37 -30.40
N CYS A 41 11.07 -4.52 -29.41
CA CYS A 41 11.74 -4.50 -28.12
C CYS A 41 10.77 -4.95 -27.02
N ARG A 42 11.00 -6.14 -26.45
CA ARG A 42 10.19 -6.68 -25.34
C ARG A 42 10.85 -6.44 -23.98
N SER A 43 11.70 -5.43 -23.88
CA SER A 43 12.42 -5.13 -22.64
C SER A 43 11.46 -4.66 -21.56
N LYS A 44 11.56 -5.29 -20.40
CA LYS A 44 10.75 -5.02 -19.21
C LYS A 44 11.65 -4.50 -18.11
N ARG A 45 11.30 -3.35 -17.53
CA ARG A 45 12.02 -2.78 -16.39
C ARG A 45 11.10 -2.65 -15.20
N ILE A 46 11.57 -3.17 -14.07
CA ILE A 46 10.87 -3.10 -12.80
C ILE A 46 11.43 -1.92 -12.00
N LEU A 47 10.59 -0.95 -11.66
CA LEU A 47 10.97 0.20 -10.85
C LEU A 47 10.25 0.19 -9.50
N ALA A 48 11.03 0.27 -8.43
CA ALA A 48 10.52 0.38 -7.08
C ALA A 48 10.37 1.85 -6.67
N ILE A 49 9.16 2.28 -6.33
CA ILE A 49 8.88 3.61 -5.78
C ILE A 49 8.91 3.56 -4.25
N LYS A 50 9.20 4.71 -3.62
CA LYS A 50 9.03 4.90 -2.17
C LYS A 50 7.58 4.61 -1.76
N ARG A 51 7.36 4.33 -0.47
CA ARG A 51 6.01 4.08 0.05
C ARG A 51 5.24 5.39 0.11
N CYS A 52 4.05 5.39 -0.48
CA CYS A 52 3.12 6.52 -0.49
C CYS A 52 1.76 6.05 0.05
N LYS A 53 0.98 6.95 0.65
CA LYS A 53 -0.40 6.65 1.08
C LYS A 53 -1.37 6.65 -0.10
N HIS A 54 -1.20 7.61 -1.00
CA HIS A 54 -1.98 7.77 -2.22
C HIS A 54 -1.07 7.59 -3.43
N PHE A 55 -1.49 6.76 -4.37
CA PHE A 55 -0.77 6.55 -5.63
C PHE A 55 -1.79 6.39 -6.76
N GLU A 56 -1.73 7.28 -7.73
CA GLU A 56 -2.56 7.26 -8.93
C GLU A 56 -1.65 7.26 -10.16
N LEU A 57 -1.96 6.41 -11.12
CA LEU A 57 -1.29 6.39 -12.42
C LEU A 57 -2.16 7.15 -13.42
N GLY A 58 -1.57 8.09 -14.16
CA GLY A 58 -2.31 8.87 -15.17
C GLY A 58 -3.20 9.98 -14.62
N GLY A 59 -3.02 10.38 -13.35
CA GLY A 59 -3.78 11.47 -12.76
C GLY A 59 -3.56 12.83 -13.41
N ASP A 60 -4.45 13.77 -13.12
CA ASP A 60 -4.40 15.12 -13.67
C ASP A 60 -3.13 15.87 -13.26
N LYS A 61 -2.42 16.41 -14.25
CA LYS A 61 -1.31 17.33 -13.98
C LYS A 61 -1.87 18.57 -13.30
N LYS A 62 -1.43 18.83 -12.06
CA LYS A 62 -1.78 20.06 -11.35
C LYS A 62 -1.43 21.28 -12.21
N ARG A 63 -2.43 22.10 -12.53
CA ARG A 63 -2.22 23.36 -13.27
C ARG A 63 -1.55 24.38 -12.35
N LYS A 64 -0.50 25.04 -12.83
CA LYS A 64 0.16 26.14 -12.09
C LYS A 64 -0.82 27.33 -12.02
N GLY A 65 -1.00 27.91 -10.83
CA GLY A 65 -1.76 29.15 -10.63
C GLY A 65 -3.29 29.05 -10.48
N LYS A 66 -3.87 27.85 -10.38
CA LYS A 66 -5.29 27.73 -10.03
C LYS A 66 -5.49 27.94 -8.53
N VAL A 67 -6.25 28.99 -8.18
CA VAL A 67 -6.82 29.19 -6.85
C VAL A 67 -7.87 28.10 -6.64
N ILE A 68 -7.77 27.39 -5.52
CA ILE A 68 -8.74 26.39 -5.11
C ILE A 68 -9.98 27.17 -4.64
N GLN A 69 -11.15 26.95 -5.24
CA GLN A 69 -12.39 27.54 -4.76
C GLN A 69 -12.78 26.85 -3.45
N PHE A 70 -13.07 27.67 -2.43
CA PHE A 70 -13.52 27.24 -1.11
C PHE A 70 -15.01 26.90 -1.10
#